data_AF-D3E406-F1
#
_entry.id   AF-D3E406-F1
#
_cell.length_a   1.000
_cell.length_b   1.000
_cell.length_c   1.000
_cell.angle_alpha   90.00
_cell.angle_beta   90.00
_cell.angle_gamma   90.00
#
_symmetry.space_group_name_H-M   'P 1'
#
loop_
_entity.id
_entity.type
_entity.pdbx_description
1 polymer ?
#
loop_
_entity_poly.entity_id
_entity_poly.type
_entity_poly.pdbx_seq_one_letter_code
_entity_poly.pdbx_strand_id
1 'polypeptide(L)'
;MEENPIDFKDNSINSKALKDSDYEHASDELSQDLYNRIINAKENEIILIEPGTYKIHKVHLTKNITLQGTGDPREVIIDGEQLGSVFFINDINVTAQFYNLTIINGLSDNFGGGICIETGNTYVDNCIFINNTALNITNGGAISNYGNETNRSYLFINNSLFIGNHADHDGGAVTTCYAISDIYNSVFINNSAVRDGGAIRVSVYGYGNVQDCIFIGNHADEWAGAYYSWAGNSSIDRCIFLNNTAGTNGGAVMVSGSLNLTNSLIVNNTGGETGGSFYIQQPMFDAKTVINVNNNIITNNSSPLGKEIFVKWNATQLLFPNFNNNDWGDEDPTGPDVVDPNNVSDRIIPERTKRITVLYDKLNWGLLDRYTDVLDDYYGKSSSSDSKANSDTKTNSSGLKFDTENKTNDDSKEEQGSILNNSNGFALLNHNNSSSSNSTAGGGLEKKDNSTFVSPKDYQKMVELFEDNPSASKSTDIRYFAVLAFILLVFLVGLARKRK
;
A
#
# COMPACT_ATOMS: atom_id res chain seq x y z
N MET A 1 11.15 22.02 -8.90
CA MET A 1 12.57 21.62 -8.90
C MET A 1 12.70 20.54 -9.96
N GLU A 2 13.74 20.56 -10.78
CA GLU A 2 14.00 19.44 -11.70
C GLU A 2 14.55 18.28 -10.86
N GLU A 3 13.87 17.15 -10.86
CA GLU A 3 14.42 15.93 -10.26
C GLU A 3 15.59 15.46 -11.13
N ASN A 4 16.80 15.47 -10.56
CA ASN A 4 17.90 14.73 -11.18
C ASN A 4 17.50 13.25 -11.22
N PRO A 5 17.60 12.56 -12.36
CA PRO A 5 17.37 11.13 -12.40
C PRO A 5 18.43 10.46 -11.52
N ILE A 6 17.98 9.78 -10.46
CA ILE A 6 18.80 8.77 -9.80
C ILE A 6 19.07 7.72 -10.88
N ASP A 7 20.34 7.59 -11.27
CA ASP A 7 20.74 6.69 -12.35
C ASP A 7 20.67 5.24 -11.86
N PHE A 8 19.48 4.63 -11.98
CA PHE A 8 19.24 3.23 -11.62
C PHE A 8 20.01 2.22 -12.49
N LYS A 9 20.88 2.67 -13.41
CA LYS A 9 21.70 1.80 -14.26
C LYS A 9 22.82 1.05 -13.54
N ASP A 10 23.15 1.43 -12.29
CA ASP A 10 24.28 0.82 -11.55
C ASP A 10 23.90 0.34 -10.13
N ASN A 11 22.61 0.00 -9.94
CA ASN A 11 22.10 -0.70 -8.74
C ASN A 11 21.63 -2.13 -9.06
N SER A 12 22.17 -2.76 -10.13
CA SER A 12 22.35 -4.21 -10.07
C SER A 12 23.33 -4.46 -8.93
N ILE A 13 22.82 -4.82 -7.74
CA ILE A 13 23.67 -5.05 -6.58
C ILE A 13 24.77 -6.00 -7.01
N ASN A 14 26.00 -5.60 -6.72
CA ASN A 14 27.16 -6.46 -6.83
C ASN A 14 26.97 -7.54 -5.76
N SER A 15 26.13 -8.55 -6.08
CA SER A 15 25.62 -9.56 -5.18
C SER A 15 26.78 -10.48 -4.85
N LYS A 16 27.57 -9.98 -3.89
CA LYS A 16 28.58 -10.73 -3.18
C LYS A 16 27.79 -11.81 -2.46
N ALA A 17 27.64 -12.95 -3.12
CA ALA A 17 26.77 -14.04 -2.70
C ALA A 17 27.00 -14.28 -1.21
N LEU A 18 26.01 -13.87 -0.41
CA LEU A 18 26.05 -14.03 1.03
C LEU A 18 26.16 -15.53 1.25
N LYS A 19 27.21 -15.96 1.93
CA LYS A 19 27.38 -17.37 2.20
C LYS A 19 26.38 -17.75 3.27
N ASP A 20 25.63 -18.82 3.05
CA ASP A 20 24.67 -19.36 4.03
C ASP A 20 25.30 -19.63 5.41
N SER A 21 26.64 -19.71 5.50
CA SER A 21 27.42 -19.92 6.73
C SER A 21 27.41 -18.77 7.73
N ASP A 22 26.96 -17.56 7.35
CA ASP A 22 27.29 -16.34 8.10
C ASP A 22 26.14 -15.84 9.02
N TYR A 23 25.02 -16.58 9.14
CA TYR A 23 23.89 -16.24 10.02
C TYR A 23 23.26 -17.48 10.70
N GLU A 24 22.75 -17.32 11.92
CA GLU A 24 21.68 -18.20 12.44
C GLU A 24 20.39 -17.82 11.71
N HIS A 25 19.81 -18.73 10.93
CA HIS A 25 18.63 -18.44 10.08
C HIS A 25 17.30 -18.88 10.71
N ALA A 26 17.34 -19.53 11.88
CA ALA A 26 16.19 -20.01 12.63
C ALA A 26 16.51 -20.11 14.13
N SER A 27 15.60 -19.64 15.00
CA SER A 27 15.86 -19.55 16.45
C SER A 27 15.58 -20.85 17.24
N ASP A 28 14.83 -21.78 16.65
CA ASP A 28 14.25 -22.95 17.33
C ASP A 28 14.13 -24.16 16.39
N GLU A 29 13.85 -25.34 16.96
CA GLU A 29 13.83 -26.63 16.25
C GLU A 29 12.75 -26.72 15.14
N LEU A 30 11.58 -26.12 15.36
CA LEU A 30 10.47 -26.13 14.38
C LEU A 30 10.81 -25.24 13.18
N SER A 31 11.34 -24.05 13.45
CA SER A 31 11.83 -23.12 12.44
C SER A 31 13.01 -23.69 11.66
N GLN A 32 13.93 -24.38 12.35
CA GLN A 32 15.11 -25.00 11.74
C GLN A 32 14.75 -26.20 10.85
N ASP A 33 13.72 -26.99 11.19
CA ASP A 33 13.17 -28.04 10.31
C ASP A 33 12.65 -27.44 9.00
N LEU A 34 11.76 -26.43 9.08
CA LEU A 34 11.19 -25.81 7.89
C LEU A 34 12.28 -25.15 7.02
N TYR A 35 13.21 -24.40 7.62
CA TYR A 35 14.36 -23.85 6.89
C TYR A 35 15.14 -24.93 6.14
N ASN A 36 15.49 -26.02 6.84
CA ASN A 36 16.23 -27.13 6.25
C ASN A 36 15.46 -27.81 5.10
N ARG A 37 14.13 -27.92 5.21
CA ARG A 37 13.28 -28.47 4.14
C ARG A 37 13.24 -27.56 2.93
N ILE A 38 13.24 -26.24 3.10
CA ILE A 38 13.28 -25.26 2.01
C ILE A 38 14.60 -25.33 1.25
N ILE A 39 15.75 -25.23 1.94
CA ILE A 39 17.05 -25.22 1.25
C ILE A 39 17.38 -26.57 0.59
N ASN A 40 16.95 -27.70 1.17
CA ASN A 40 17.19 -29.03 0.63
C ASN A 40 16.11 -29.54 -0.34
N ALA A 41 15.09 -28.73 -0.63
CA ALA A 41 14.02 -29.06 -1.57
C ALA A 41 14.52 -29.50 -2.94
N LYS A 42 13.73 -30.29 -3.66
CA LYS A 42 13.95 -30.64 -5.07
C LYS A 42 13.27 -29.62 -5.98
N GLU A 43 13.66 -29.66 -7.24
CA GLU A 43 13.03 -28.87 -8.30
C GLU A 43 11.53 -29.21 -8.41
N ASN A 44 10.69 -28.18 -8.33
CA ASN A 44 9.22 -28.23 -8.28
C ASN A 44 8.62 -28.94 -7.04
N GLU A 45 9.34 -29.00 -5.92
CA GLU A 45 8.81 -29.58 -4.68
C GLU A 45 7.77 -28.67 -4.01
N ILE A 46 6.71 -29.29 -3.47
CA ILE A 46 5.67 -28.64 -2.67
C ILE A 46 5.96 -28.93 -1.19
N ILE A 47 6.27 -27.89 -0.44
CA ILE A 47 6.54 -27.92 0.98
C ILE A 47 5.25 -27.53 1.71
N LEU A 48 4.60 -28.52 2.30
CA LEU A 48 3.43 -28.32 3.16
C LEU A 48 3.88 -27.82 4.54
N ILE A 49 3.29 -26.72 4.99
CA ILE A 49 3.62 -26.05 6.26
C ILE A 49 2.40 -26.18 7.18
N GLU A 50 2.58 -26.87 8.30
CA GLU A 50 1.51 -27.05 9.29
C GLU A 50 1.31 -25.77 10.12
N PRO A 51 0.18 -25.62 10.83
CA PRO A 51 0.00 -24.54 11.81
C PRO A 51 1.16 -24.45 12.81
N GLY A 52 1.75 -23.27 12.90
CA GLY A 52 2.93 -22.95 13.69
C GLY A 52 3.47 -21.55 13.38
N THR A 53 4.29 -21.03 14.28
CA THR A 53 5.10 -19.81 14.05
C THR A 53 6.53 -20.23 13.76
N TYR A 54 7.01 -19.89 12.56
CA TYR A 54 8.32 -20.25 12.03
C TYR A 54 9.16 -18.99 11.91
N LYS A 55 10.13 -18.86 12.81
CA LYS A 55 11.08 -17.76 12.90
C LYS A 55 12.19 -17.97 11.89
N ILE A 56 12.02 -17.37 10.71
CA ILE A 56 12.83 -17.64 9.53
C ILE A 56 13.06 -16.33 8.78
N HIS A 57 14.31 -16.08 8.40
CA HIS A 57 14.68 -14.90 7.62
C HIS A 57 15.89 -15.17 6.71
N LYS A 58 16.09 -14.32 5.69
CA LYS A 58 17.21 -14.36 4.73
C LYS A 58 17.28 -15.64 3.90
N VAL A 59 16.13 -16.25 3.59
CA VAL A 59 16.09 -17.50 2.82
C VAL A 59 16.21 -17.22 1.32
N HIS A 60 17.32 -17.62 0.72
CA HIS A 60 17.51 -17.57 -0.73
C HIS A 60 16.83 -18.75 -1.42
N LEU A 61 15.80 -18.47 -2.23
CA LEU A 61 15.11 -19.48 -3.03
C LEU A 61 15.84 -19.65 -4.37
N THR A 62 16.46 -20.81 -4.53
CA THR A 62 17.34 -21.15 -5.66
C THR A 62 16.76 -22.19 -6.62
N LYS A 63 15.51 -22.62 -6.40
CA LYS A 63 14.82 -23.69 -7.12
C LYS A 63 13.36 -23.31 -7.31
N ASN A 64 12.71 -23.81 -8.36
CA ASN A 64 11.26 -23.72 -8.46
C ASN A 64 10.63 -24.50 -7.30
N ILE A 65 9.86 -23.85 -6.42
CA ILE A 65 9.24 -24.49 -5.26
C ILE A 65 7.86 -23.90 -4.95
N THR A 66 7.09 -24.62 -4.14
CA THR A 66 5.84 -24.14 -3.55
C THR A 66 5.90 -24.24 -2.03
N LEU A 67 5.62 -23.14 -1.33
CA LEU A 67 5.42 -23.10 0.12
C LEU A 67 3.91 -22.95 0.37
N GLN A 68 3.29 -23.94 1.00
CA GLN A 68 1.84 -24.00 1.15
C GLN A 68 1.43 -24.32 2.59
N GLY A 69 0.72 -23.40 3.24
CA GLY A 69 0.10 -23.65 4.54
C GLY A 69 -1.07 -24.63 4.45
N THR A 70 -1.18 -25.55 5.42
CA THR A 70 -2.24 -26.58 5.47
C THR A 70 -3.48 -26.17 6.28
N GLY A 71 -3.37 -25.12 7.13
CA GLY A 71 -4.42 -24.65 8.03
C GLY A 71 -5.04 -23.30 7.64
N ASP A 72 -5.60 -22.58 8.62
CA ASP A 72 -5.95 -21.16 8.47
C ASP A 72 -4.65 -20.34 8.30
N PRO A 73 -4.57 -19.39 7.35
CA PRO A 73 -3.34 -18.62 7.12
C PRO A 73 -2.89 -17.83 8.35
N ARG A 74 -3.79 -17.48 9.28
CA ARG A 74 -3.45 -16.85 10.58
C ARG A 74 -2.71 -17.77 11.55
N GLU A 75 -2.71 -19.08 11.29
CA GLU A 75 -2.03 -20.07 12.12
C GLU A 75 -0.74 -20.58 11.47
N VAL A 76 -0.50 -20.31 10.18
CA VAL A 76 0.75 -20.65 9.47
C VAL A 76 1.57 -19.37 9.27
N ILE A 77 2.40 -19.05 10.26
CA ILE A 77 3.09 -17.75 10.35
C ILE A 77 4.58 -17.92 10.08
N ILE A 78 5.13 -17.21 9.10
CA ILE A 78 6.56 -17.00 8.93
C ILE A 78 6.92 -15.64 9.53
N ASP A 79 7.73 -15.62 10.58
CA ASP A 79 8.15 -14.43 11.32
C ASP A 79 9.61 -14.10 10.99
N GLY A 80 9.85 -12.94 10.40
CA GLY A 80 11.19 -12.45 10.08
C GLY A 80 11.98 -11.92 11.27
N GLU A 81 11.36 -11.85 12.46
CA GLU A 81 11.92 -11.35 13.73
C GLU A 81 12.55 -9.95 13.67
N GLN A 82 12.26 -9.17 12.63
CA GLN A 82 12.94 -7.90 12.30
C GLN A 82 14.45 -8.06 12.04
N LEU A 83 14.90 -9.24 11.60
CA LEU A 83 16.32 -9.58 11.42
C LEU A 83 16.78 -9.63 9.95
N GLY A 84 15.86 -9.65 8.98
CA GLY A 84 16.16 -9.67 7.55
C GLY A 84 14.91 -9.68 6.66
N SER A 85 15.14 -9.53 5.35
CA SER A 85 14.13 -9.89 4.34
C SER A 85 13.80 -11.38 4.50
N VAL A 86 12.54 -11.80 4.51
CA VAL A 86 12.19 -13.20 4.81
C VAL A 86 12.62 -14.13 3.66
N PHE A 87 12.23 -13.81 2.43
CA PHE A 87 12.54 -14.59 1.23
C PHE A 87 13.22 -13.73 0.16
N PHE A 88 14.21 -14.31 -0.52
CA PHE A 88 14.99 -13.65 -1.58
C PHE A 88 15.00 -14.51 -2.85
N ILE A 89 14.70 -13.89 -4.01
CA ILE A 89 14.70 -14.53 -5.33
C ILE A 89 15.49 -13.65 -6.32
N ASN A 90 16.53 -14.20 -6.94
CA ASN A 90 17.38 -13.48 -7.90
C ASN A 90 17.89 -14.31 -9.09
N ASP A 91 17.18 -15.39 -9.45
CA ASP A 91 17.40 -16.11 -10.71
C ASP A 91 16.13 -16.08 -11.56
N ILE A 92 16.25 -15.66 -12.82
CA ILE A 92 15.15 -15.56 -13.78
C ILE A 92 14.45 -16.90 -14.04
N ASN A 93 15.13 -18.02 -13.76
CA ASN A 93 14.61 -19.38 -13.92
C ASN A 93 13.89 -19.91 -12.67
N VAL A 94 13.90 -19.16 -11.55
CA VAL A 94 13.22 -19.55 -10.31
C VAL A 94 11.79 -19.03 -10.30
N THR A 95 10.89 -19.93 -9.91
CA THR A 95 9.47 -19.67 -9.66
C THR A 95 9.15 -20.04 -8.21
N ALA A 96 8.95 -19.03 -7.37
CA ALA A 96 8.52 -19.19 -5.99
C ALA A 96 6.99 -19.05 -5.90
N GLN A 97 6.32 -20.01 -5.28
CA GLN A 97 4.87 -19.97 -5.06
C GLN A 97 4.59 -20.00 -3.55
N PHE A 98 3.79 -19.05 -3.08
CA PHE A 98 3.39 -18.91 -1.68
C PHE A 98 1.87 -19.00 -1.60
N TYR A 99 1.37 -20.00 -0.87
CA TYR A 99 -0.04 -20.24 -0.69
C TYR A 99 -0.43 -20.32 0.78
N ASN A 100 -1.52 -19.65 1.15
CA ASN A 100 -2.23 -19.92 2.39
C ASN A 100 -1.38 -19.77 3.67
N LEU A 101 -0.59 -18.70 3.75
CA LEU A 101 0.34 -18.43 4.87
C LEU A 101 0.43 -16.94 5.19
N THR A 102 0.90 -16.61 6.39
CA THR A 102 1.20 -15.24 6.84
C THR A 102 2.71 -15.00 6.85
N ILE A 103 3.17 -13.84 6.38
CA ILE A 103 4.55 -13.35 6.51
C ILE A 103 4.54 -12.05 7.33
N ILE A 104 5.22 -12.06 8.48
CA ILE A 104 5.28 -10.92 9.41
C ILE A 104 6.70 -10.46 9.72
N ASN A 105 6.83 -9.20 10.14
CA ASN A 105 8.04 -8.63 10.74
C ASN A 105 9.34 -8.79 9.92
N GLY A 106 9.26 -9.00 8.61
CA GLY A 106 10.44 -8.95 7.75
C GLY A 106 11.01 -7.54 7.74
N LEU A 107 12.33 -7.39 7.90
CA LEU A 107 13.01 -6.09 7.97
C LEU A 107 14.24 -6.08 7.05
N SER A 108 14.33 -5.14 6.13
CA SER A 108 15.46 -5.07 5.21
C SER A 108 15.93 -3.64 4.95
N ASP A 109 17.25 -3.50 4.79
CA ASP A 109 17.98 -2.28 4.49
C ASP A 109 18.47 -2.21 3.02
N ASN A 110 18.08 -3.19 2.19
CA ASN A 110 18.41 -3.25 0.76
C ASN A 110 17.16 -3.26 -0.13
N PHE A 111 16.19 -4.15 0.14
CA PHE A 111 14.96 -4.32 -0.64
C PHE A 111 13.78 -4.75 0.27
N GLY A 112 12.73 -5.38 -0.26
CA GLY A 112 11.48 -5.61 0.47
C GLY A 112 11.60 -6.51 1.71
N GLY A 113 10.84 -6.17 2.76
CA GLY A 113 10.92 -6.82 4.08
C GLY A 113 10.39 -8.25 4.08
N GLY A 114 9.23 -8.51 3.46
CA GLY A 114 8.69 -9.86 3.34
C GLY A 114 9.39 -10.66 2.24
N ILE A 115 9.20 -10.26 0.99
CA ILE A 115 9.76 -10.95 -0.19
C ILE A 115 10.54 -9.95 -1.06
N CYS A 116 11.81 -10.23 -1.29
CA CYS A 116 12.63 -9.53 -2.26
C CYS A 116 12.80 -10.35 -3.55
N ILE A 117 12.41 -9.76 -4.68
CA ILE A 117 12.57 -10.31 -6.02
C ILE A 117 13.48 -9.36 -6.82
N GLU A 118 14.71 -9.76 -7.12
CA GLU A 118 15.61 -9.04 -8.05
C GLU A 118 15.44 -9.50 -9.50
N THR A 119 14.97 -10.75 -9.68
CA THR A 119 14.52 -11.34 -10.94
C THR A 119 13.83 -12.69 -10.64
N GLY A 120 13.16 -13.29 -11.62
CA GLY A 120 12.38 -14.53 -11.45
C GLY A 120 10.87 -14.30 -11.36
N ASN A 121 10.13 -15.36 -11.05
CA ASN A 121 8.66 -15.35 -10.97
C ASN A 121 8.19 -15.63 -9.54
N THR A 122 7.25 -14.85 -9.04
CA THR A 122 6.66 -15.05 -7.70
C THR A 122 5.15 -15.04 -7.78
N TYR A 123 4.51 -16.04 -7.18
CA TYR A 123 3.06 -16.16 -7.08
C TYR A 123 2.65 -16.18 -5.60
N VAL A 124 1.69 -15.35 -5.24
CA VAL A 124 1.20 -15.15 -3.87
C VAL A 124 -0.32 -15.24 -3.91
N ASP A 125 -0.90 -16.27 -3.29
CA ASP A 125 -2.36 -16.46 -3.29
C ASP A 125 -2.88 -16.95 -1.92
N ASN A 126 -3.91 -16.27 -1.41
CA ASN A 126 -4.45 -16.46 -0.05
C ASN A 126 -3.43 -16.20 1.07
N CYS A 127 -2.52 -15.23 0.89
CA CYS A 127 -1.47 -14.90 1.87
C CYS A 127 -1.73 -13.57 2.60
N ILE A 128 -1.11 -13.43 3.76
CA ILE A 128 -1.25 -12.24 4.62
C ILE A 128 0.14 -11.65 4.90
N PHE A 129 0.31 -10.35 4.75
CA PHE A 129 1.57 -9.61 5.00
C PHE A 129 1.34 -8.53 6.04
N ILE A 130 1.99 -8.66 7.21
CA ILE A 130 1.78 -7.75 8.33
C ILE A 130 3.09 -7.19 8.85
N ASN A 131 3.17 -5.85 8.98
CA ASN A 131 4.28 -5.13 9.62
C ASN A 131 5.67 -5.44 9.03
N ASN A 132 5.75 -5.80 7.75
CA ASN A 132 7.01 -5.93 7.04
C ASN A 132 7.52 -4.55 6.63
N THR A 133 8.82 -4.32 6.80
CA THR A 133 9.43 -2.99 6.74
C THR A 133 10.67 -2.95 5.84
N ALA A 134 10.75 -1.93 4.99
CA ALA A 134 11.92 -1.59 4.17
C ALA A 134 12.50 -0.25 4.65
N LEU A 135 13.78 -0.22 5.02
CA LEU A 135 14.46 0.94 5.63
C LEU A 135 15.33 1.72 4.65
N ASN A 136 15.70 2.95 5.00
CA ASN A 136 16.54 3.86 4.22
C ASN A 136 15.98 4.14 2.80
N ILE A 137 16.80 3.99 1.76
CA ILE A 137 16.44 4.30 0.36
C ILE A 137 15.69 3.15 -0.34
N THR A 138 15.03 2.27 0.43
CA THR A 138 14.56 0.97 -0.06
C THR A 138 13.04 0.89 -0.10
N ASN A 139 12.56 0.02 -0.98
CA ASN A 139 11.20 0.09 -1.49
C ASN A 139 10.47 -1.25 -1.33
N GLY A 140 9.15 -1.22 -1.14
CA GLY A 140 8.33 -2.44 -1.11
C GLY A 140 8.31 -3.11 0.26
N GLY A 141 7.76 -2.45 1.29
CA GLY A 141 7.83 -2.91 2.68
C GLY A 141 7.46 -4.38 2.89
N ALA A 142 6.41 -4.86 2.23
CA ALA A 142 6.10 -6.29 2.14
C ALA A 142 6.81 -6.99 0.97
N ILE A 143 6.69 -6.48 -0.26
CA ILE A 143 7.23 -7.13 -1.46
C ILE A 143 7.91 -6.11 -2.38
N SER A 144 9.17 -6.35 -2.73
CA SER A 144 9.86 -5.60 -3.78
C SER A 144 10.01 -6.46 -5.03
N ASN A 145 9.40 -6.03 -6.13
CA ASN A 145 9.43 -6.69 -7.43
C ASN A 145 10.32 -5.91 -8.41
N TYR A 146 11.56 -6.36 -8.59
CA TYR A 146 12.57 -5.73 -9.42
C TYR A 146 13.01 -6.65 -10.57
N GLY A 147 13.43 -6.02 -11.67
CA GLY A 147 14.11 -6.67 -12.77
C GLY A 147 15.08 -5.71 -13.46
N ASN A 148 15.35 -5.96 -14.73
CA ASN A 148 16.10 -5.04 -15.60
C ASN A 148 15.56 -5.07 -17.04
N GLU A 149 16.17 -4.31 -17.95
CA GLU A 149 15.70 -4.15 -19.34
C GLU A 149 15.53 -5.47 -20.11
N THR A 150 16.38 -6.48 -19.82
CA THR A 150 16.38 -7.80 -20.45
C THR A 150 15.65 -8.85 -19.63
N ASN A 151 15.83 -8.85 -18.31
CA ASN A 151 15.29 -9.85 -17.37
C ASN A 151 14.29 -9.16 -16.44
N ARG A 152 13.04 -9.02 -16.89
CA ARG A 152 11.93 -8.55 -16.05
C ARG A 152 11.48 -9.69 -15.14
N SER A 153 11.29 -9.40 -13.85
CA SER A 153 10.57 -10.30 -12.96
C SER A 153 9.06 -10.25 -13.20
N TYR A 154 8.38 -11.26 -12.68
CA TYR A 154 6.92 -11.33 -12.63
C TYR A 154 6.45 -11.57 -11.18
N LEU A 155 5.47 -10.77 -10.74
CA LEU A 155 4.77 -10.96 -9.47
C LEU A 155 3.27 -11.07 -9.75
N PHE A 156 2.68 -12.18 -9.33
CA PHE A 156 1.25 -12.38 -9.27
C PHE A 156 0.80 -12.39 -7.82
N ILE A 157 -0.08 -11.47 -7.44
CA ILE A 157 -0.74 -11.43 -6.14
C ILE A 157 -2.23 -11.64 -6.38
N ASN A 158 -2.83 -12.57 -5.64
CA ASN A 158 -4.26 -12.79 -5.64
C ASN A 158 -4.77 -13.06 -4.22
N ASN A 159 -6.03 -12.74 -3.93
CA ASN A 159 -6.67 -13.15 -2.66
C ASN A 159 -5.86 -12.80 -1.39
N SER A 160 -5.09 -11.71 -1.36
CA SER A 160 -4.11 -11.48 -0.30
C SER A 160 -4.36 -10.17 0.47
N LEU A 161 -3.87 -10.12 1.71
CA LEU A 161 -4.04 -9.00 2.63
C LEU A 161 -2.68 -8.38 2.99
N PHE A 162 -2.58 -7.05 2.94
CA PHE A 162 -1.40 -6.28 3.31
C PHE A 162 -1.79 -5.24 4.36
N ILE A 163 -1.28 -5.40 5.59
CA ILE A 163 -1.57 -4.53 6.74
C ILE A 163 -0.29 -3.97 7.35
N GLY A 164 -0.28 -2.65 7.60
CA GLY A 164 0.76 -2.02 8.43
C GLY A 164 2.19 -2.14 7.88
N ASN A 165 2.38 -2.53 6.62
CA ASN A 165 3.70 -2.63 6.02
C ASN A 165 4.24 -1.23 5.72
N HIS A 166 5.56 -1.05 5.86
CA HIS A 166 6.20 0.26 5.85
C HIS A 166 7.42 0.33 4.91
N ALA A 167 7.62 1.47 4.27
CA ALA A 167 8.85 1.78 3.52
C ALA A 167 9.36 3.19 3.84
N ASP A 168 10.63 3.32 4.19
CA ASP A 168 11.33 4.61 4.36
C ASP A 168 11.48 5.39 3.03
N HIS A 169 11.18 4.76 1.89
CA HIS A 169 11.19 5.41 0.58
C HIS A 169 9.88 5.15 -0.18
N ASP A 170 9.79 4.18 -1.09
CA ASP A 170 8.57 3.95 -1.91
C ASP A 170 7.81 2.65 -1.59
N GLY A 171 6.48 2.67 -1.74
CA GLY A 171 5.67 1.45 -1.84
C GLY A 171 5.56 0.69 -0.52
N GLY A 172 4.78 1.20 0.43
CA GLY A 172 4.70 0.65 1.79
C GLY A 172 4.36 -0.84 1.86
N ALA A 173 3.53 -1.34 0.93
CA ALA A 173 3.34 -2.77 0.72
C ALA A 173 4.16 -3.30 -0.47
N VAL A 174 3.92 -2.81 -1.70
CA VAL A 174 4.48 -3.41 -2.92
C VAL A 174 5.18 -2.38 -3.80
N THR A 175 6.40 -2.67 -4.26
CA THR A 175 7.07 -1.90 -5.31
C THR A 175 7.31 -2.72 -6.56
N THR A 176 7.18 -2.11 -7.73
CA THR A 176 7.43 -2.70 -9.05
C THR A 176 8.38 -1.83 -9.87
N CYS A 177 9.55 -2.33 -10.28
CA CYS A 177 10.56 -1.57 -11.03
C CYS A 177 11.23 -2.45 -12.10
N TYR A 178 11.25 -2.03 -13.38
CA TYR A 178 11.68 -2.89 -14.50
C TYR A 178 11.02 -4.30 -14.48
N ALA A 179 9.78 -4.38 -14.02
CA ALA A 179 9.10 -5.61 -13.61
C ALA A 179 7.60 -5.55 -13.92
N ILE A 180 6.92 -6.68 -13.83
CA ILE A 180 5.47 -6.79 -14.03
C ILE A 180 4.83 -7.28 -12.74
N SER A 181 3.83 -6.55 -12.24
CA SER A 181 3.01 -6.93 -11.09
C SER A 181 1.53 -6.97 -11.48
N ASP A 182 0.94 -8.15 -11.36
CA ASP A 182 -0.47 -8.46 -11.55
C ASP A 182 -1.11 -8.69 -10.18
N ILE A 183 -2.06 -7.85 -9.77
CA ILE A 183 -2.61 -7.82 -8.42
C ILE A 183 -4.14 -7.87 -8.48
N TYR A 184 -4.72 -8.95 -7.95
CA TYR A 184 -6.15 -9.24 -8.03
C TYR A 184 -6.77 -9.51 -6.66
N ASN A 185 -8.04 -9.17 -6.45
CA ASN A 185 -8.84 -9.63 -5.29
C ASN A 185 -8.14 -9.44 -3.93
N SER A 186 -7.39 -8.34 -3.77
CA SER A 186 -6.47 -8.13 -2.64
C SER A 186 -6.72 -6.81 -1.93
N VAL A 187 -6.34 -6.75 -0.65
CA VAL A 187 -6.74 -5.69 0.29
C VAL A 187 -5.50 -5.09 0.94
N PHE A 188 -5.39 -3.76 0.90
CA PHE A 188 -4.25 -2.98 1.40
C PHE A 188 -4.74 -1.97 2.44
N ILE A 189 -4.39 -2.17 3.71
CA ILE A 189 -4.90 -1.36 4.83
C ILE A 189 -3.77 -0.76 5.66
N ASN A 190 -3.81 0.55 5.87
CA ASN A 190 -2.87 1.29 6.73
C ASN A 190 -1.38 0.98 6.44
N ASN A 191 -1.03 0.65 5.19
CA ASN A 191 0.37 0.59 4.75
C ASN A 191 0.89 2.02 4.57
N SER A 192 2.20 2.22 4.74
CA SER A 192 2.78 3.57 4.73
C SER A 192 4.12 3.64 4.01
N ALA A 193 4.36 4.76 3.33
CA ALA A 193 5.64 5.11 2.74
C ALA A 193 6.06 6.51 3.22
N VAL A 194 7.32 6.72 3.60
CA VAL A 194 7.80 8.07 3.94
C VAL A 194 7.80 8.96 2.69
N ARG A 195 8.12 8.41 1.52
CA ARG A 195 8.10 9.18 0.26
C ARG A 195 6.79 8.97 -0.49
N ASP A 196 6.72 7.93 -1.34
CA ASP A 196 5.63 7.81 -2.32
C ASP A 196 4.94 6.44 -2.34
N GLY A 197 3.63 6.46 -2.62
CA GLY A 197 2.84 5.25 -2.87
C GLY A 197 2.63 4.43 -1.60
N GLY A 198 1.81 4.94 -0.68
CA GLY A 198 1.67 4.37 0.68
C GLY A 198 1.34 2.87 0.73
N ALA A 199 0.62 2.35 -0.27
CA ALA A 199 0.52 0.91 -0.49
C ALA A 199 1.41 0.43 -1.66
N ILE A 200 1.26 1.01 -2.85
CA ILE A 200 1.89 0.48 -4.08
C ILE A 200 2.64 1.56 -4.84
N ARG A 201 3.85 1.19 -5.27
CA ARG A 201 4.69 1.96 -6.19
C ARG A 201 4.91 1.21 -7.50
N VAL A 202 4.62 1.85 -8.63
CA VAL A 202 5.06 1.42 -9.96
C VAL A 202 6.08 2.44 -10.46
N SER A 203 7.32 1.99 -10.61
CA SER A 203 8.47 2.79 -10.99
C SER A 203 8.81 2.64 -12.48
N VAL A 204 10.00 3.10 -12.88
CA VAL A 204 10.46 3.15 -14.28
C VAL A 204 10.37 1.78 -14.94
N TYR A 205 9.75 1.73 -16.12
CA TYR A 205 9.47 0.50 -16.88
C TYR A 205 8.73 -0.61 -16.10
N GLY A 206 8.11 -0.27 -14.97
CA GLY A 206 7.20 -1.14 -14.26
C GLY A 206 5.83 -1.20 -14.94
N TYR A 207 5.21 -2.37 -14.91
CA TYR A 207 3.80 -2.55 -15.26
C TYR A 207 3.01 -2.96 -14.01
N GLY A 208 2.05 -2.15 -13.59
CA GLY A 208 1.17 -2.45 -12.47
C GLY A 208 -0.26 -2.63 -12.93
N ASN A 209 -0.77 -3.85 -12.88
CA ASN A 209 -2.16 -4.16 -13.15
C ASN A 209 -2.85 -4.51 -11.84
N VAL A 210 -3.84 -3.72 -11.44
CA VAL A 210 -4.54 -3.85 -10.16
C VAL A 210 -6.03 -3.95 -10.45
N GLN A 211 -6.67 -5.03 -9.98
CA GLN A 211 -8.06 -5.30 -10.33
C GLN A 211 -8.83 -5.92 -9.16
N ASP A 212 -10.07 -5.46 -8.96
CA ASP A 212 -10.95 -5.96 -7.89
C ASP A 212 -10.30 -5.84 -6.47
N CYS A 213 -9.56 -4.75 -6.23
CA CYS A 213 -8.77 -4.51 -5.01
C CYS A 213 -9.32 -3.38 -4.12
N ILE A 214 -8.98 -3.40 -2.83
CA ILE A 214 -9.41 -2.40 -1.84
C ILE A 214 -8.19 -1.76 -1.16
N PHE A 215 -8.16 -0.43 -1.11
CA PHE A 215 -7.11 0.40 -0.50
C PHE A 215 -7.73 1.31 0.57
N ILE A 216 -7.47 1.01 1.85
CA ILE A 216 -8.06 1.74 2.99
C ILE A 216 -6.96 2.35 3.87
N GLY A 217 -7.01 3.68 4.09
CA GLY A 217 -6.19 4.32 5.13
C GLY A 217 -4.69 4.31 4.90
N ASN A 218 -4.22 4.00 3.69
CA ASN A 218 -2.79 3.99 3.38
C ASN A 218 -2.24 5.43 3.34
N HIS A 219 -0.96 5.61 3.69
CA HIS A 219 -0.35 6.92 3.88
C HIS A 219 0.97 7.09 3.11
N ALA A 220 1.19 8.28 2.55
CA ALA A 220 2.49 8.72 2.06
C ALA A 220 2.81 10.13 2.57
N ASP A 221 4.00 10.40 3.11
CA ASP A 221 4.30 11.76 3.59
C ASP A 221 4.47 12.75 2.41
N GLU A 222 4.95 12.28 1.24
CA GLU A 222 4.99 13.08 0.00
C GLU A 222 3.78 12.81 -0.90
N TRP A 223 3.81 11.76 -1.73
CA TRP A 223 2.85 11.59 -2.84
C TRP A 223 2.12 10.24 -2.88
N ALA A 224 0.87 10.26 -3.32
CA ALA A 224 0.04 9.06 -3.54
C ALA A 224 -0.20 8.22 -2.27
N GLY A 225 -1.22 8.57 -1.50
CA GLY A 225 -1.52 7.88 -0.24
C GLY A 225 -1.74 6.36 -0.40
N ALA A 226 -2.25 5.91 -1.56
CA ALA A 226 -2.31 4.50 -1.89
C ALA A 226 -1.37 4.08 -3.03
N TYR A 227 -1.46 4.73 -4.20
CA TYR A 227 -0.89 4.18 -5.44
C TYR A 227 -0.15 5.22 -6.29
N TYR A 228 1.17 5.10 -6.42
CA TYR A 228 1.96 5.95 -7.32
C TYR A 228 2.44 5.19 -8.56
N SER A 229 1.96 5.60 -9.74
CA SER A 229 2.58 5.25 -11.02
C SER A 229 3.47 6.39 -11.50
N TRP A 230 4.79 6.27 -11.36
CA TRP A 230 5.72 7.25 -11.92
C TRP A 230 5.90 7.01 -13.42
N ALA A 231 7.12 6.86 -13.94
CA ALA A 231 7.37 6.52 -15.35
C ALA A 231 7.02 5.05 -15.74
N GLY A 232 6.04 4.46 -15.07
CA GLY A 232 5.50 3.13 -15.36
C GLY A 232 4.15 3.17 -16.09
N ASN A 233 3.65 2.00 -16.45
CA ASN A 233 2.34 1.82 -17.07
C ASN A 233 1.39 1.15 -16.07
N SER A 234 0.22 1.72 -15.86
CA SER A 234 -0.74 1.23 -14.85
C SER A 234 -2.13 0.97 -15.42
N SER A 235 -2.73 -0.12 -14.99
CA SER A 235 -4.14 -0.46 -15.21
C SER A 235 -4.78 -0.69 -13.84
N ILE A 236 -5.87 0.01 -13.55
CA ILE A 236 -6.60 -0.03 -12.29
C ILE A 236 -8.08 -0.20 -12.62
N ASP A 237 -8.69 -1.32 -12.24
CA ASP A 237 -10.08 -1.63 -12.64
C ASP A 237 -10.88 -2.28 -11.51
N ARG A 238 -12.10 -1.80 -11.24
CA ARG A 238 -12.95 -2.30 -10.13
C ARG A 238 -12.33 -2.17 -8.74
N CYS A 239 -11.55 -1.12 -8.51
CA CYS A 239 -10.88 -0.89 -7.22
C CYS A 239 -11.66 0.10 -6.32
N ILE A 240 -11.43 0.02 -5.01
CA ILE A 240 -11.95 0.96 -4.01
C ILE A 240 -10.78 1.65 -3.31
N PHE A 241 -10.75 2.98 -3.30
CA PHE A 241 -9.77 3.80 -2.60
C PHE A 241 -10.49 4.68 -1.57
N LEU A 242 -10.31 4.36 -0.29
CA LEU A 242 -11.01 4.97 0.83
C LEU A 242 -10.03 5.52 1.89
N ASN A 243 -10.22 6.76 2.32
CA ASN A 243 -9.47 7.37 3.44
C ASN A 243 -7.94 7.36 3.29
N ASN A 244 -7.39 7.21 2.08
CA ASN A 244 -5.94 7.25 1.88
C ASN A 244 -5.46 8.70 1.91
N THR A 245 -4.22 8.93 2.34
CA THR A 245 -3.71 10.29 2.60
C THR A 245 -2.30 10.50 2.09
N ALA A 246 -2.08 11.62 1.39
CA ALA A 246 -0.76 12.07 0.95
C ALA A 246 -0.44 13.41 1.61
N GLY A 247 0.74 13.58 2.21
CA GLY A 247 1.13 14.84 2.84
C GLY A 247 1.28 16.00 1.85
N THR A 248 1.51 15.73 0.56
CA THR A 248 1.58 16.74 -0.50
C THR A 248 0.56 16.52 -1.64
N ASN A 249 0.71 15.49 -2.47
CA ASN A 249 -0.03 15.38 -3.74
C ASN A 249 -0.72 14.03 -3.95
N GLY A 250 -1.95 14.04 -4.48
CA GLY A 250 -2.65 12.82 -4.90
C GLY A 250 -3.08 11.98 -3.71
N GLY A 251 -4.14 12.36 -2.98
CA GLY A 251 -4.50 11.69 -1.72
C GLY A 251 -4.74 10.18 -1.84
N ALA A 252 -5.25 9.70 -2.98
CA ALA A 252 -5.28 8.28 -3.31
C ALA A 252 -4.17 7.90 -4.29
N VAL A 253 -4.16 8.55 -5.45
CA VAL A 253 -3.41 8.11 -6.62
C VAL A 253 -2.63 9.27 -7.23
N MET A 254 -1.36 9.01 -7.56
CA MET A 254 -0.56 9.90 -8.39
C MET A 254 -0.11 9.17 -9.65
N VAL A 255 -0.04 9.90 -10.78
CA VAL A 255 0.46 9.37 -12.05
C VAL A 255 1.39 10.36 -12.75
N SER A 256 2.51 9.85 -13.25
CA SER A 256 3.35 10.51 -14.25
C SER A 256 3.41 9.76 -15.60
N GLY A 257 3.14 8.46 -15.60
CA GLY A 257 3.14 7.60 -16.79
C GLY A 257 1.75 7.41 -17.40
N SER A 258 1.55 6.34 -18.18
CA SER A 258 0.21 6.05 -18.74
C SER A 258 -0.66 5.28 -17.75
N LEU A 259 -1.92 5.68 -17.64
CA LEU A 259 -2.92 5.11 -16.73
C LEU A 259 -4.20 4.75 -17.49
N ASN A 260 -4.71 3.55 -17.23
CA ASN A 260 -6.11 3.21 -17.46
C ASN A 260 -6.78 2.94 -16.09
N LEU A 261 -7.66 3.84 -15.65
CA LEU A 261 -8.41 3.72 -14.39
C LEU A 261 -9.91 3.69 -14.65
N THR A 262 -10.52 2.54 -14.44
CA THR A 262 -11.93 2.32 -14.76
C THR A 262 -12.72 1.66 -13.65
N ASN A 263 -14.05 1.84 -13.69
CA ASN A 263 -15.00 1.10 -12.87
C ASN A 263 -14.70 1.11 -11.36
N SER A 264 -14.09 2.19 -10.85
CA SER A 264 -13.56 2.27 -9.48
C SER A 264 -14.27 3.34 -8.64
N LEU A 265 -14.09 3.24 -7.32
CA LEU A 265 -14.65 4.14 -6.31
C LEU A 265 -13.52 4.82 -5.53
N ILE A 266 -13.47 6.16 -5.52
CA ILE A 266 -12.39 6.94 -4.91
C ILE A 266 -12.99 8.02 -4.02
N VAL A 267 -12.95 7.81 -2.69
CA VAL A 267 -13.73 8.60 -1.71
C VAL A 267 -12.95 8.89 -0.43
N ASN A 268 -13.14 10.09 0.15
CA ASN A 268 -12.55 10.52 1.44
C ASN A 268 -11.01 10.52 1.49
N ASN A 269 -10.34 10.50 0.34
CA ASN A 269 -8.89 10.60 0.27
C ASN A 269 -8.46 12.07 0.43
N THR A 270 -7.26 12.31 0.97
CA THR A 270 -6.77 13.67 1.26
C THR A 270 -5.36 13.90 0.74
N GLY A 271 -5.17 14.92 -0.09
CA GLY A 271 -3.86 15.43 -0.51
C GLY A 271 -3.58 16.76 0.20
N GLY A 272 -2.43 16.88 0.87
CA GLY A 272 -2.12 18.04 1.72
C GLY A 272 -2.02 19.38 0.98
N GLU A 273 -1.61 19.38 -0.29
CA GLU A 273 -1.53 20.57 -1.15
C GLU A 273 -2.44 20.46 -2.38
N THR A 274 -2.33 19.38 -3.17
CA THR A 274 -3.05 19.27 -4.44
C THR A 274 -3.59 17.87 -4.72
N GLY A 275 -4.68 17.79 -5.50
CA GLY A 275 -5.24 16.51 -5.97
C GLY A 275 -5.72 15.64 -4.81
N GLY A 276 -6.85 15.99 -4.18
CA GLY A 276 -7.35 15.26 -3.01
C GLY A 276 -7.61 13.78 -3.29
N SER A 277 -7.97 13.43 -4.52
CA SER A 277 -8.04 12.04 -4.99
C SER A 277 -6.91 11.71 -5.99
N PHE A 278 -6.75 12.54 -7.03
CA PHE A 278 -5.81 12.31 -8.14
C PHE A 278 -4.86 13.49 -8.35
N TYR A 279 -3.58 13.17 -8.56
CA TYR A 279 -2.61 14.09 -9.15
C TYR A 279 -1.98 13.49 -10.41
N ILE A 280 -2.02 14.22 -11.53
CA ILE A 280 -1.38 13.82 -12.79
C ILE A 280 -0.33 14.85 -13.16
N GLN A 281 0.88 14.41 -13.49
CA GLN A 281 1.92 15.28 -14.03
C GLN A 281 2.63 14.69 -15.25
N GLN A 282 3.35 15.56 -15.97
CA GLN A 282 4.21 15.13 -17.09
C GLN A 282 5.32 14.16 -16.59
N PRO A 283 5.60 13.06 -17.32
CA PRO A 283 6.74 12.18 -17.03
C PRO A 283 8.07 12.89 -17.25
N MET A 284 9.15 12.35 -16.67
CA MET A 284 10.52 12.86 -16.85
C MET A 284 11.01 12.86 -18.31
N PHE A 285 10.38 12.09 -19.19
CA PHE A 285 10.75 11.93 -20.59
C PHE A 285 9.56 12.33 -21.48
N ASP A 286 9.84 12.94 -22.63
CA ASP A 286 8.83 13.36 -23.62
C ASP A 286 8.23 12.15 -24.39
N ALA A 287 7.56 11.27 -23.63
CA ALA A 287 6.83 10.12 -24.13
C ALA A 287 5.36 10.47 -24.37
N LYS A 288 4.75 9.81 -25.35
CA LYS A 288 3.29 9.81 -25.52
C LYS A 288 2.66 9.16 -24.29
N THR A 289 1.82 9.91 -23.58
CA THR A 289 1.13 9.43 -22.39
C THR A 289 -0.38 9.42 -22.59
N VAL A 290 -0.98 8.26 -22.35
CA VAL A 290 -2.44 8.08 -22.39
C VAL A 290 -2.94 8.00 -20.95
N ILE A 291 -3.87 8.89 -20.60
CA ILE A 291 -4.58 8.84 -19.33
C ILE A 291 -6.05 8.61 -19.63
N ASN A 292 -6.58 7.46 -19.24
CA ASN A 292 -8.00 7.15 -19.31
C ASN A 292 -8.55 7.01 -17.88
N VAL A 293 -9.37 7.95 -17.43
CA VAL A 293 -10.15 7.83 -16.19
C VAL A 293 -11.61 7.81 -16.61
N ASN A 294 -12.28 6.66 -16.48
CA ASN A 294 -13.62 6.48 -17.06
C ASN A 294 -14.53 5.57 -16.22
N ASN A 295 -15.80 5.95 -16.08
CA ASN A 295 -16.83 5.19 -15.36
C ASN A 295 -16.48 4.96 -13.88
N ASN A 296 -15.98 6.00 -13.21
CA ASN A 296 -15.67 5.99 -11.77
C ASN A 296 -16.64 6.87 -10.97
N ILE A 297 -16.73 6.63 -9.65
CA ILE A 297 -17.28 7.59 -8.69
C ILE A 297 -16.11 8.17 -7.90
N ILE A 298 -15.97 9.49 -7.94
CA ILE A 298 -14.86 10.26 -7.38
C ILE A 298 -15.51 11.40 -6.59
N THR A 299 -15.55 11.31 -5.25
CA THR A 299 -16.34 12.26 -4.45
C THR A 299 -15.82 12.42 -3.03
N ASN A 300 -16.06 13.57 -2.42
CA ASN A 300 -15.73 13.88 -1.03
C ASN A 300 -14.24 13.64 -0.72
N ASN A 301 -13.37 13.89 -1.70
CA ASN A 301 -11.93 13.94 -1.48
C ASN A 301 -11.51 15.39 -1.17
N SER A 302 -10.36 15.58 -0.52
CA SER A 302 -9.97 16.88 0.04
C SER A 302 -8.54 17.27 -0.32
N SER A 303 -8.37 18.48 -0.84
CA SER A 303 -7.09 19.19 -0.94
C SER A 303 -7.33 20.70 -0.96
N PRO A 304 -6.30 21.52 -0.69
CA PRO A 304 -6.36 22.96 -0.96
C PRO A 304 -6.60 23.30 -2.44
N LEU A 305 -6.07 22.51 -3.38
CA LEU A 305 -6.18 22.75 -4.84
C LEU A 305 -6.59 21.48 -5.61
N GLY A 306 -7.72 21.52 -6.31
CA GLY A 306 -8.27 20.39 -7.08
C GLY A 306 -8.65 19.22 -6.17
N LYS A 307 -9.87 19.27 -5.61
CA LYS A 307 -10.35 18.31 -4.60
C LYS A 307 -10.33 16.89 -5.16
N GLU A 308 -10.83 16.73 -6.37
CA GLU A 308 -10.94 15.42 -7.00
C GLU A 308 -9.72 15.17 -7.88
N ILE A 309 -9.40 16.06 -8.82
CA ILE A 309 -8.26 15.86 -9.73
C ILE A 309 -7.50 17.15 -10.07
N PHE A 310 -6.17 17.08 -9.94
CA PHE A 310 -5.23 18.14 -10.31
C PHE A 310 -4.31 17.64 -11.44
N VAL A 311 -4.08 18.48 -12.47
CA VAL A 311 -3.29 18.10 -13.66
C VAL A 311 -2.22 19.15 -13.98
N LYS A 312 -0.95 18.75 -13.97
CA LYS A 312 0.21 19.61 -14.21
C LYS A 312 1.03 19.14 -15.40
N TRP A 313 0.81 19.74 -16.56
CA TRP A 313 1.38 19.25 -17.82
C TRP A 313 1.81 20.38 -18.76
N ASN A 314 3.12 20.48 -19.04
CA ASN A 314 3.63 21.55 -19.90
C ASN A 314 3.57 21.15 -21.40
N ALA A 315 3.99 19.93 -21.73
CA ALA A 315 4.02 19.41 -23.10
C ALA A 315 2.68 18.80 -23.53
N THR A 316 1.62 19.61 -23.57
CA THR A 316 0.22 19.14 -23.74
C THR A 316 0.00 18.34 -25.02
N GLN A 317 0.79 18.56 -26.06
CA GLN A 317 0.79 17.77 -27.31
C GLN A 317 1.19 16.29 -27.16
N LEU A 318 1.75 15.90 -26.01
CA LEU A 318 2.13 14.52 -25.67
C LEU A 318 1.12 13.84 -24.73
N LEU A 319 0.18 14.60 -24.17
CA LEU A 319 -0.88 14.11 -23.29
C LEU A 319 -2.12 13.75 -24.11
N PHE A 320 -2.66 12.56 -23.87
CA PHE A 320 -3.91 12.08 -24.48
C PHE A 320 -4.87 11.71 -23.34
N PRO A 321 -5.58 12.69 -22.77
CA PRO A 321 -6.46 12.47 -21.63
C PRO A 321 -7.88 12.12 -22.08
N ASN A 322 -8.53 11.21 -21.35
CA ASN A 322 -9.96 10.97 -21.40
C ASN A 322 -10.50 10.94 -19.97
N PHE A 323 -11.25 11.97 -19.60
CA PHE A 323 -11.83 12.16 -18.27
C PHE A 323 -13.36 12.05 -18.28
N ASN A 324 -13.93 11.47 -19.34
CA ASN A 324 -15.36 11.37 -19.54
C ASN A 324 -16.02 10.31 -18.65
N ASN A 325 -17.33 10.46 -18.43
CA ASN A 325 -18.18 9.48 -17.72
C ASN A 325 -17.79 9.19 -16.27
N ASN A 326 -17.14 10.11 -15.55
CA ASN A 326 -16.93 9.97 -14.11
C ASN A 326 -17.95 10.81 -13.35
N ASP A 327 -18.48 10.28 -12.24
CA ASP A 327 -19.20 11.09 -11.27
C ASP A 327 -18.18 11.84 -10.41
N TRP A 328 -18.02 13.14 -10.68
CA TRP A 328 -17.04 14.02 -10.04
C TRP A 328 -17.49 14.57 -8.66
N GLY A 329 -18.62 14.07 -8.14
CA GLY A 329 -18.98 14.29 -6.74
C GLY A 329 -19.15 15.76 -6.35
N ASP A 330 -18.24 16.24 -5.51
CA ASP A 330 -18.24 17.59 -4.92
C ASP A 330 -17.44 18.63 -5.73
N GLU A 331 -16.87 18.23 -6.87
CA GLU A 331 -16.27 19.11 -7.88
C GLU A 331 -17.20 19.16 -9.10
N ASP A 332 -17.67 20.37 -9.47
CA ASP A 332 -18.23 20.58 -10.81
C ASP A 332 -17.05 20.73 -11.77
N PRO A 333 -16.74 19.73 -12.62
CA PRO A 333 -15.61 19.77 -13.54
C PRO A 333 -15.71 20.85 -14.62
N THR A 334 -16.87 21.50 -14.76
CA THR A 334 -17.11 22.64 -15.66
C THR A 334 -17.17 23.98 -14.91
N GLY A 335 -17.06 23.94 -13.58
CA GLY A 335 -17.11 25.10 -12.71
C GLY A 335 -15.84 25.96 -12.75
N PRO A 336 -15.93 27.26 -12.44
CA PRO A 336 -14.78 28.19 -12.48
C PRO A 336 -13.74 27.92 -11.38
N ASP A 337 -14.08 27.14 -10.36
CA ASP A 337 -13.19 26.79 -9.24
C ASP A 337 -12.28 25.58 -9.56
N VAL A 338 -12.42 24.96 -10.73
CA VAL A 338 -11.59 23.83 -11.17
C VAL A 338 -10.20 24.31 -11.54
N VAL A 339 -9.19 23.77 -10.85
CA VAL A 339 -7.78 24.10 -11.10
C VAL A 339 -7.23 23.18 -12.20
N ASP A 340 -7.40 23.60 -13.46
CA ASP A 340 -6.70 23.06 -14.63
C ASP A 340 -5.69 24.09 -15.18
N PRO A 341 -4.48 24.17 -14.61
CA PRO A 341 -3.53 25.25 -14.90
C PRO A 341 -2.99 25.22 -16.33
N ASN A 342 -3.23 24.15 -17.09
CA ASN A 342 -2.74 23.97 -18.46
C ASN A 342 -3.89 23.81 -19.48
N ASN A 343 -5.15 23.89 -19.04
CA ASN A 343 -6.36 23.69 -19.84
C ASN A 343 -6.30 22.38 -20.67
N VAL A 344 -5.92 21.28 -20.01
CA VAL A 344 -5.72 19.96 -20.62
C VAL A 344 -6.88 18.99 -20.44
N SER A 345 -7.92 19.36 -19.68
CA SER A 345 -8.95 18.42 -19.24
C SER A 345 -10.36 18.80 -19.72
N ASP A 346 -10.76 18.23 -20.87
CA ASP A 346 -12.18 18.11 -21.23
C ASP A 346 -12.85 17.09 -20.28
N ARG A 347 -13.41 17.60 -19.19
CA ARG A 347 -14.09 16.81 -18.15
C ARG A 347 -15.61 16.94 -18.30
N ILE A 348 -16.33 15.83 -18.38
CA ILE A 348 -17.80 15.81 -18.51
C ILE A 348 -18.41 14.98 -17.38
N ILE A 349 -19.38 15.55 -16.65
CA ILE A 349 -20.22 14.77 -15.72
C ILE A 349 -21.31 14.02 -16.51
N PRO A 350 -21.47 12.69 -16.35
CA PRO A 350 -22.56 11.96 -16.96
C PRO A 350 -23.91 12.28 -16.30
N GLU A 351 -25.00 12.01 -17.04
CA GLU A 351 -26.37 12.12 -16.54
C GLU A 351 -26.60 11.25 -15.30
N ARG A 352 -27.43 11.72 -14.36
CA ARG A 352 -27.63 11.11 -13.05
C ARG A 352 -28.01 9.62 -13.08
N THR A 353 -28.76 9.18 -14.09
CA THR A 353 -29.16 7.78 -14.30
C THR A 353 -28.01 6.87 -14.72
N LYS A 354 -27.01 7.40 -15.44
CA LYS A 354 -25.80 6.66 -15.85
C LYS A 354 -24.76 6.54 -14.73
N ARG A 355 -24.69 7.52 -13.81
CA ARG A 355 -23.75 7.53 -12.67
C ARG A 355 -23.84 6.29 -11.77
N ILE A 356 -25.03 5.75 -11.58
CA ILE A 356 -25.34 4.83 -10.46
C ILE A 356 -25.61 3.38 -10.91
N THR A 357 -26.04 3.12 -12.14
CA THR A 357 -26.64 1.81 -12.49
C THR A 357 -25.67 0.72 -12.94
N VAL A 358 -24.40 1.02 -13.22
CA VAL A 358 -23.46 0.06 -13.84
C VAL A 358 -22.19 -0.17 -13.01
N LEU A 359 -21.88 0.68 -12.03
CA LEU A 359 -20.65 0.58 -11.23
C LEU A 359 -20.77 -0.44 -10.08
N TYR A 360 -21.85 -0.39 -9.30
CA TYR A 360 -22.00 -1.22 -8.09
C TYR A 360 -22.00 -2.71 -8.39
N ASP A 361 -22.66 -3.12 -9.47
CA ASP A 361 -22.72 -4.52 -9.91
C ASP A 361 -21.37 -5.05 -10.44
N LYS A 362 -20.33 -4.19 -10.52
CA LYS A 362 -18.96 -4.58 -10.86
C LYS A 362 -18.04 -4.69 -9.64
N LEU A 363 -18.24 -3.91 -8.59
CA LEU A 363 -17.33 -3.85 -7.44
C LEU A 363 -17.49 -5.07 -6.51
N ASN A 364 -16.38 -5.63 -6.04
CA ASN A 364 -16.38 -6.76 -5.11
C ASN A 364 -16.54 -6.29 -3.65
N TRP A 365 -17.78 -5.97 -3.26
CA TRP A 365 -18.09 -5.43 -1.93
C TRP A 365 -17.78 -6.37 -0.76
N GLY A 366 -17.98 -7.68 -0.95
CA GLY A 366 -17.71 -8.69 0.09
C GLY A 366 -16.24 -9.15 0.17
N LEU A 367 -15.31 -8.43 -0.46
CA LEU A 367 -13.89 -8.78 -0.40
C LEU A 367 -13.31 -8.56 1.00
N LEU A 368 -13.77 -7.53 1.72
CA LEU A 368 -13.29 -7.23 3.08
C LEU A 368 -13.75 -8.29 4.09
N ASP A 369 -14.96 -8.82 3.93
CA ASP A 369 -15.58 -9.84 4.80
C ASP A 369 -14.71 -11.10 4.95
N ARG A 370 -13.89 -11.41 3.94
CA ARG A 370 -12.93 -12.52 3.95
C ARG A 370 -11.82 -12.38 4.98
N TYR A 371 -11.58 -11.16 5.46
CA TYR A 371 -10.49 -10.83 6.36
C TYR A 371 -10.97 -10.29 7.71
N THR A 372 -12.28 -10.21 7.97
CA THR A 372 -12.84 -9.71 9.24
C THR A 372 -12.18 -10.35 10.45
N ASP A 373 -11.99 -11.68 10.40
CA ASP A 373 -11.29 -12.46 11.41
C ASP A 373 -9.83 -11.99 11.65
N VAL A 374 -9.07 -11.74 10.59
CA VAL A 374 -7.67 -11.25 10.67
C VAL A 374 -7.62 -9.82 11.21
N LEU A 375 -8.61 -9.01 10.84
CA LEU A 375 -8.71 -7.59 11.21
C LEU A 375 -9.14 -7.42 12.67
N ASP A 376 -10.04 -8.28 13.16
CA ASP A 376 -10.41 -8.41 14.57
C ASP A 376 -9.22 -8.83 15.43
N ASP A 377 -8.39 -9.76 14.94
CA ASP A 377 -7.16 -10.20 15.61
C ASP A 377 -6.10 -9.06 15.62
N TYR A 378 -5.95 -8.31 14.51
CA TYR A 378 -4.97 -7.22 14.38
C TYR A 378 -5.32 -5.93 15.13
N TYR A 379 -6.55 -5.45 15.01
CA TYR A 379 -7.01 -4.21 15.66
C TYR A 379 -7.57 -4.44 17.08
N GLY A 380 -7.79 -5.70 17.44
CA GLY A 380 -8.47 -6.13 18.67
C GLY A 380 -9.98 -5.99 18.57
N LYS A 381 -10.72 -7.00 19.03
CA LYS A 381 -12.19 -6.95 19.08
C LYS A 381 -12.67 -5.79 19.94
N SER A 382 -13.34 -4.85 19.29
CA SER A 382 -14.07 -3.77 19.96
C SER A 382 -15.29 -4.33 20.68
N SER A 383 -15.43 -3.99 21.96
CA SER A 383 -16.50 -4.47 22.83
C SER A 383 -17.83 -3.75 22.58
N SER A 384 -18.49 -4.03 21.45
CA SER A 384 -19.85 -3.56 21.16
C SER A 384 -20.70 -4.47 20.26
N SER A 385 -20.90 -5.73 20.65
CA SER A 385 -21.95 -6.60 20.09
C SER A 385 -22.63 -7.49 21.14
N ASP A 386 -22.89 -6.93 22.33
CA ASP A 386 -23.62 -7.63 23.39
C ASP A 386 -25.15 -7.62 23.14
N SER A 387 -25.60 -8.39 22.13
CA SER A 387 -27.03 -8.56 21.81
C SER A 387 -27.41 -9.96 21.27
N LYS A 388 -27.22 -10.99 22.11
CA LYS A 388 -27.98 -12.25 22.14
C LYS A 388 -28.09 -13.09 20.84
N ALA A 389 -27.30 -14.18 20.79
CA ALA A 389 -27.84 -15.52 20.51
C ALA A 389 -26.95 -16.63 21.12
N ASN A 390 -27.57 -17.66 21.70
CA ASN A 390 -26.88 -18.89 22.12
C ASN A 390 -26.60 -19.79 20.91
N SER A 391 -25.38 -20.31 20.78
CA SER A 391 -25.10 -21.75 21.01
C SER A 391 -23.66 -22.16 20.66
N ASP A 392 -22.94 -22.71 21.62
CA ASP A 392 -21.85 -23.69 21.51
C ASP A 392 -21.03 -23.77 20.19
N THR A 393 -20.08 -22.85 20.01
CA THR A 393 -18.78 -23.18 19.40
C THR A 393 -17.64 -22.60 20.24
N LYS A 394 -16.79 -23.48 20.79
CA LYS A 394 -15.47 -23.08 21.27
C LYS A 394 -14.59 -22.85 20.05
N THR A 395 -14.47 -21.61 19.59
CA THR A 395 -13.35 -21.22 18.74
C THR A 395 -12.11 -21.11 19.62
N ASN A 396 -11.12 -21.99 19.39
CA ASN A 396 -9.80 -21.82 19.97
C ASN A 396 -9.14 -20.64 19.24
N SER A 397 -9.16 -19.45 19.83
CA SER A 397 -8.42 -18.29 19.30
C SER A 397 -6.92 -18.43 19.63
N SER A 398 -6.23 -19.29 18.88
CA SER A 398 -4.77 -19.46 18.88
C SER A 398 -4.05 -18.57 17.86
N GLY A 399 -4.78 -17.97 16.92
CA GLY A 399 -4.25 -17.12 15.85
C GLY A 399 -3.56 -15.83 16.32
N LEU A 400 -2.77 -15.27 15.39
CA LEU A 400 -2.07 -13.98 15.42
C LEU A 400 -2.29 -13.10 16.67
N LYS A 401 -1.35 -13.17 17.62
CA LYS A 401 -1.31 -12.24 18.76
C LYS A 401 -0.36 -11.09 18.46
N PHE A 402 -0.91 -9.89 18.34
CA PHE A 402 -0.14 -8.66 18.26
C PHE A 402 0.01 -8.06 19.65
N ASP A 403 1.25 -7.83 20.09
CA ASP A 403 1.51 -7.16 21.37
C ASP A 403 1.11 -5.69 21.27
N THR A 404 -0.03 -5.33 21.88
CA THR A 404 -0.58 -3.97 21.83
C THR A 404 0.15 -2.97 22.73
N GLU A 405 1.45 -3.16 23.00
CA GLU A 405 2.28 -2.22 23.77
C GLU A 405 2.69 -1.01 22.93
N ASN A 406 1.69 -0.22 22.55
CA ASN A 406 1.90 1.16 22.14
C ASN A 406 2.36 1.95 23.38
N LYS A 407 3.67 2.21 23.48
CA LYS A 407 4.29 2.93 24.61
C LYS A 407 3.82 4.38 24.69
N THR A 408 2.68 4.62 25.34
CA THR A 408 2.32 5.92 25.88
C THR A 408 3.14 6.20 27.15
N ASN A 409 4.45 6.41 26.99
CA ASN A 409 5.31 6.88 28.07
C ASN A 409 5.22 8.40 28.20
N ASP A 410 4.15 8.87 28.83
CA ASP A 410 4.11 10.18 29.48
C ASP A 410 4.35 9.95 30.98
N ASP A 411 5.61 10.09 31.42
CA ASP A 411 5.93 10.16 32.84
C ASP A 411 7.23 10.94 33.06
N SER A 412 7.08 12.24 33.31
CA SER A 412 8.18 13.16 33.60
C SER A 412 8.68 13.01 35.04
N LYS A 413 9.86 12.39 35.24
CA LYS A 413 10.64 12.58 36.48
C LYS A 413 12.13 12.73 36.21
N GLU A 414 12.69 13.82 36.74
CA GLU A 414 14.12 14.05 36.91
C GLU A 414 14.68 13.05 37.94
N GLU A 415 15.86 12.46 37.69
CA GLU A 415 17.11 12.89 38.37
C GLU A 415 18.34 12.00 38.02
N GLN A 416 19.42 12.67 37.63
CA GLN A 416 20.85 12.44 37.96
C GLN A 416 21.52 11.05 37.85
N GLY A 417 22.67 11.00 37.14
CA GLY A 417 23.70 9.95 37.26
C GLY A 417 24.17 9.33 35.93
N SER A 418 24.82 10.07 35.03
CA SER A 418 26.28 10.31 34.96
C SER A 418 27.13 9.17 34.33
N ILE A 419 28.10 9.54 33.47
CA ILE A 419 29.29 8.74 33.06
C ILE A 419 28.95 7.59 32.06
N LEU A 420 29.52 7.49 30.84
CA LEU A 420 30.76 8.05 30.27
C LEU A 420 30.68 8.26 28.74
N ASN A 421 31.46 9.21 28.23
CA ASN A 421 31.74 9.42 26.80
C ASN A 421 32.48 8.22 26.17
N ASN A 422 32.23 7.97 24.88
CA ASN A 422 33.34 8.01 23.92
C ASN A 422 32.89 8.36 22.50
N SER A 423 33.33 9.51 22.01
CA SER A 423 33.19 9.97 20.64
C SER A 423 34.35 9.49 19.77
N ASN A 424 34.10 9.15 18.50
CA ASN A 424 34.96 9.39 17.31
C ASN A 424 34.34 8.64 16.10
N GLY A 425 34.13 9.24 14.92
CA GLY A 425 34.40 10.62 14.53
C GLY A 425 33.59 11.05 13.28
N PHE A 426 33.44 12.37 13.13
CA PHE A 426 32.77 13.03 11.99
C PHE A 426 33.63 13.03 10.72
N ALA A 427 32.98 13.12 9.55
CA ALA A 427 33.45 13.98 8.46
C ALA A 427 32.29 14.40 7.53
N LEU A 428 31.86 15.67 7.63
CA LEU A 428 31.07 16.35 6.59
C LEU A 428 31.98 16.75 5.41
N LEU A 429 31.42 16.80 4.20
CA LEU A 429 31.94 17.64 3.12
C LEU A 429 30.82 18.53 2.55
N ASN A 430 30.79 19.77 3.03
CA ASN A 430 30.10 20.87 2.37
C ASN A 430 30.90 21.33 1.15
N HIS A 431 30.22 21.75 0.09
CA HIS A 431 30.77 22.72 -0.86
C HIS A 431 29.82 23.89 -1.05
N ASN A 432 30.30 25.08 -0.69
CA ASN A 432 29.57 26.35 -0.81
C ASN A 432 29.75 26.97 -2.20
N ASN A 433 28.74 27.72 -2.65
CA ASN A 433 28.92 29.10 -3.10
C ASN A 433 27.58 29.87 -3.05
N SER A 434 27.58 30.96 -2.26
CA SER A 434 26.99 32.30 -2.47
C SER A 434 25.89 32.49 -3.54
N SER A 435 24.81 33.27 -3.39
CA SER A 435 24.19 34.07 -2.29
C SER A 435 22.88 34.67 -2.87
N SER A 436 22.00 35.47 -2.25
CA SER A 436 21.89 36.21 -0.97
C SER A 436 20.36 36.46 -0.72
N SER A 437 19.80 37.05 0.35
CA SER A 437 20.24 37.54 1.68
C SER A 437 18.99 37.96 2.50
N ASN A 438 19.05 37.82 3.84
CA ASN A 438 18.14 38.40 4.86
C ASN A 438 16.61 38.39 4.64
N SER A 439 15.89 37.63 5.49
CA SER A 439 15.40 38.22 6.75
C SER A 439 14.90 37.16 7.74
N THR A 440 15.02 37.45 9.03
CA THR A 440 14.62 36.59 10.15
C THR A 440 13.20 36.88 10.60
N ALA A 441 12.36 35.84 10.73
CA ALA A 441 11.23 35.82 11.65
C ALA A 441 11.09 34.41 12.22
N GLY A 442 11.21 34.27 13.54
CA GLY A 442 11.09 32.97 14.20
C GLY A 442 9.62 32.56 14.32
N GLY A 443 9.33 31.32 13.94
CA GLY A 443 8.09 30.62 14.26
C GLY A 443 8.41 29.15 14.42
N GLY A 444 8.26 28.62 15.64
CA GLY A 444 8.43 27.19 15.88
C GLY A 444 7.30 26.44 15.19
N LEU A 445 7.63 25.62 14.19
CA LEU A 445 6.70 24.64 13.63
C LEU A 445 6.70 23.42 14.54
N GLU A 446 5.64 23.27 15.34
CA GLU A 446 5.28 21.98 15.90
C GLU A 446 5.12 20.98 14.75
N LYS A 447 5.87 19.87 14.79
CA LYS A 447 5.52 18.69 13.99
C LYS A 447 4.17 18.19 14.48
N LYS A 448 3.11 18.46 13.71
CA LYS A 448 1.83 17.79 13.89
C LYS A 448 1.90 16.45 13.18
N ASP A 449 1.95 15.37 13.96
CA ASP A 449 1.57 14.04 13.47
C ASP A 449 0.10 14.08 13.04
N ASN A 450 -0.11 14.18 11.73
CA ASN A 450 -1.41 14.15 11.07
C ASN A 450 -1.69 12.77 10.43
N SER A 451 -0.91 11.74 10.80
CA SER A 451 -1.08 10.36 10.34
C SER A 451 -2.43 9.81 10.81
N THR A 452 -3.42 9.90 9.92
CA THR A 452 -4.83 9.68 10.24
C THR A 452 -5.23 8.23 10.04
N PHE A 453 -4.49 7.32 10.67
CA PHE A 453 -4.78 5.87 10.68
C PHE A 453 -6.26 5.58 10.94
N VAL A 454 -6.78 4.55 10.26
CA VAL A 454 -8.14 4.05 10.52
C VAL A 454 -8.14 3.38 11.88
N SER A 455 -8.90 3.93 12.83
CA SER A 455 -8.96 3.39 14.20
C SER A 455 -9.82 2.11 14.25
N PRO A 456 -9.65 1.24 15.26
CA PRO A 456 -10.49 0.04 15.42
C PRO A 456 -12.00 0.34 15.43
N LYS A 457 -12.40 1.53 15.92
CA LYS A 457 -13.80 2.00 15.91
C LYS A 457 -14.28 2.50 14.55
N ASP A 458 -13.37 3.01 13.73
CA ASP A 458 -13.68 3.42 12.36
C ASP A 458 -13.75 2.16 11.46
N TYR A 459 -12.90 1.16 11.71
CA TYR A 459 -12.98 -0.17 11.09
C TYR A 459 -14.30 -0.90 11.42
N GLN A 460 -14.67 -1.04 12.70
CA GLN A 460 -15.91 -1.71 13.09
C GLN A 460 -17.16 -1.06 12.45
N LYS A 461 -17.20 0.27 12.35
CA LYS A 461 -18.27 0.98 11.63
C LYS A 461 -18.33 0.65 10.15
N MET A 462 -17.23 0.25 9.52
CA MET A 462 -17.26 -0.29 8.16
C MET A 462 -17.87 -1.70 8.18
N VAL A 463 -17.44 -2.58 9.09
CA VAL A 463 -17.94 -3.97 9.20
C VAL A 463 -19.45 -4.05 9.49
N GLU A 464 -19.93 -3.32 10.50
CA GLU A 464 -21.36 -3.30 10.88
C GLU A 464 -22.27 -2.86 9.73
N LEU A 465 -21.76 -2.06 8.78
CA LEU A 465 -22.48 -1.66 7.56
C LEU A 465 -22.46 -2.72 6.44
N PHE A 466 -21.50 -3.64 6.43
CA PHE A 466 -21.45 -4.75 5.48
C PHE A 466 -22.36 -5.92 5.92
N GLU A 467 -22.46 -6.16 7.23
CA GLU A 467 -23.37 -7.19 7.77
C GLU A 467 -24.86 -6.83 7.64
N ASP A 468 -25.20 -5.52 7.63
CA ASP A 468 -26.58 -5.03 7.50
C ASP A 468 -27.12 -5.08 6.04
N ASN A 469 -27.24 -6.33 5.57
CA ASN A 469 -28.25 -6.86 4.65
C ASN A 469 -27.96 -6.87 3.12
N PRO A 470 -27.23 -7.90 2.63
CA PRO A 470 -27.10 -8.21 1.21
C PRO A 470 -28.39 -8.72 0.51
N SER A 471 -29.51 -8.85 1.23
CA SER A 471 -30.61 -9.75 0.85
C SER A 471 -32.02 -9.11 0.78
N ALA A 472 -32.12 -7.81 0.48
CA ALA A 472 -33.41 -7.12 0.39
C ALA A 472 -33.67 -6.35 -0.93
N SER A 473 -34.32 -7.03 -1.88
CA SER A 473 -35.33 -6.47 -2.80
C SER A 473 -34.92 -5.46 -3.89
N LYS A 474 -35.66 -5.53 -5.00
CA LYS A 474 -35.53 -4.71 -6.21
C LYS A 474 -36.00 -3.26 -6.00
N SER A 475 -35.13 -2.38 -5.51
CA SER A 475 -35.17 -0.97 -5.91
C SER A 475 -33.76 -0.36 -5.93
N THR A 476 -33.47 0.40 -7.00
CA THR A 476 -32.18 1.08 -7.17
C THR A 476 -31.95 2.19 -6.14
N ASP A 477 -33.03 2.73 -5.57
CA ASP A 477 -32.98 3.78 -4.55
C ASP A 477 -32.40 3.30 -3.21
N ILE A 478 -32.73 2.09 -2.73
CA ILE A 478 -32.26 1.63 -1.41
C ILE A 478 -30.73 1.43 -1.40
N ARG A 479 -30.15 0.92 -2.49
CA ARG A 479 -28.68 0.80 -2.62
C ARG A 479 -28.01 2.17 -2.70
N TYR A 480 -28.63 3.13 -3.38
CA TYR A 480 -28.17 4.51 -3.41
C TYR A 480 -28.26 5.17 -2.02
N PHE A 481 -29.28 4.87 -1.21
CA PHE A 481 -29.36 5.29 0.19
C PHE A 481 -28.32 4.61 1.08
N ALA A 482 -28.00 3.33 0.88
CA ALA A 482 -26.93 2.65 1.61
C ALA A 482 -25.55 3.26 1.31
N VAL A 483 -25.29 3.63 0.05
CA VAL A 483 -24.03 4.26 -0.34
C VAL A 483 -23.98 5.73 0.08
N LEU A 484 -25.09 6.46 0.00
CA LEU A 484 -25.20 7.78 0.64
C LEU A 484 -25.01 7.65 2.15
N ALA A 485 -25.55 6.62 2.82
CA ALA A 485 -25.33 6.40 4.25
C ALA A 485 -23.87 6.08 4.57
N PHE A 486 -23.19 5.25 3.76
CA PHE A 486 -21.76 4.98 3.86
C PHE A 486 -20.93 6.25 3.68
N ILE A 487 -21.10 6.97 2.57
CA ILE A 487 -20.41 8.24 2.27
C ILE A 487 -20.70 9.27 3.36
N LEU A 488 -21.96 9.43 3.79
CA LEU A 488 -22.38 10.39 4.81
C LEU A 488 -21.93 9.99 6.22
N LEU A 489 -21.77 8.70 6.53
CA LEU A 489 -21.21 8.25 7.81
C LEU A 489 -19.70 8.46 7.84
N VAL A 490 -18.97 8.18 6.76
CA VAL A 490 -17.54 8.52 6.67
C VAL A 490 -17.35 10.05 6.70
N PHE A 491 -18.24 10.82 6.06
CA PHE A 491 -18.29 12.29 6.17
C PHE A 491 -18.53 12.76 7.62
N LEU A 492 -19.44 12.10 8.36
CA LEU A 492 -19.69 12.39 9.79
C LEU A 492 -18.49 12.02 10.68
N VAL A 493 -17.77 10.94 10.38
CA VAL A 493 -16.52 10.55 11.05
C VAL A 493 -15.41 11.59 10.78
N GLY A 494 -15.27 12.04 9.53
CA GLY A 494 -14.35 13.13 9.16
C GLY A 494 -14.69 14.47 9.84
N LEU A 495 -15.97 14.83 9.93
CA LEU A 495 -16.42 16.04 10.63
C LEU A 495 -16.18 15.97 12.15
N ALA A 496 -16.28 14.79 12.77
CA ALA A 496 -16.02 14.63 14.19
C ALA A 496 -14.55 14.91 14.57
N ARG A 497 -13.60 14.68 13.65
CA ARG A 497 -12.17 14.99 13.84
C ARG A 497 -11.84 16.49 13.71
N LYS A 498 -12.74 17.34 13.18
CA LYS A 498 -12.56 18.81 13.07
C LYS A 498 -13.09 19.63 14.28
N ARG A 499 -13.49 18.98 15.38
CA ARG A 499 -14.11 19.62 16.56
C ARG A 499 -13.50 19.22 17.92
N LYS A 500 -12.25 18.77 17.94
CA LYS A 500 -11.43 18.65 19.15
C LYS A 500 -10.14 19.44 18.98
#